data_AF-A0A1N7ITW0-F1
#
_entry.id   AF-A0A1N7ITW0-F1
#
_cell.length_a   1.000
_cell.length_b   1.000
_cell.length_c   1.000
_cell.angle_alpha   90.00
_cell.angle_beta   90.00
_cell.angle_gamma   90.00
#
_symmetry.space_group_name_H-M   'P 1'
#
loop_
_entity.id
_entity.type
_entity.pdbx_description
1 polymer ?
#
loop_
_entity_poly.entity_id
_entity_poly.type
_entity_poly.pdbx_seq_one_letter_code
_entity_poly.pdbx_strand_id
1 'polypeptide(L)'
;MFTIGVTEKLAASLPMKREEFDKRELPEIYRWQMNHFTFGDRDGLILMNDRTALTLILFGLEEQQYENIDNVLRGSLKQLLQMLDVKEEYKKDLLDHSKKVILTKTDNRRTLGRMKESLKFLEAFTEDKSYDEIDAVEMNRWMNEEMIFSTLENTYPVKELNHYYEKEHA
;
A
#
# COMPACT_ATOMS: atom_id res chain seq x y z
N MET A 1 4.58 11.70 9.26
CA MET A 1 5.32 10.42 9.29
C MET A 1 4.37 9.27 9.07
N PHE A 2 4.83 8.19 8.46
CA PHE A 2 4.08 6.94 8.31
C PHE A 2 4.62 5.85 9.23
N THR A 3 3.73 4.93 9.62
CA THR A 3 4.14 3.61 10.10
C THR A 3 3.75 2.55 9.09
N ILE A 4 4.66 1.63 8.80
CA ILE A 4 4.39 0.46 7.97
C ILE A 4 4.53 -0.79 8.83
N GLY A 5 3.42 -1.47 9.09
CA GLY A 5 3.40 -2.76 9.75
C GLY A 5 3.91 -3.85 8.80
N VAL A 6 4.95 -4.58 9.20
CA VAL A 6 5.56 -5.67 8.42
C VAL A 6 5.68 -6.95 9.24
N THR A 7 5.61 -8.08 8.55
CA THR A 7 5.91 -9.37 9.16
C THR A 7 7.38 -9.44 9.56
N GLU A 8 7.71 -10.35 10.48
CA GLU A 8 9.11 -10.55 10.87
C GLU A 8 9.98 -11.05 9.71
N LYS A 9 9.42 -11.93 8.87
CA LYS A 9 10.09 -12.43 7.67
C LYS A 9 10.43 -11.28 6.71
N LEU A 10 9.47 -10.39 6.42
CA LEU A 10 9.71 -9.26 5.53
C LEU A 10 10.65 -8.22 6.16
N ALA A 11 10.53 -7.96 7.46
CA ALA A 11 11.46 -7.05 8.14
C ALA A 11 12.92 -7.51 8.02
N ALA A 12 13.17 -8.82 8.09
CA ALA A 12 14.51 -9.39 7.98
C ALA A 12 15.15 -9.23 6.59
N SER A 13 14.35 -9.01 5.54
CA SER A 13 14.83 -8.78 4.17
C SER A 13 14.92 -7.30 3.80
N LEU A 14 14.66 -6.38 4.74
CA LEU A 14 14.71 -4.94 4.51
C LEU A 14 15.91 -4.31 5.25
N PRO A 15 16.51 -3.25 4.70
CA PRO A 15 17.61 -2.54 5.37
C PRO A 15 17.15 -1.76 6.62
N MET A 16 15.85 -1.51 6.74
CA MET A 16 15.24 -0.80 7.86
C MET A 16 14.89 -1.77 9.00
N LYS A 17 15.17 -1.39 10.24
CA LYS A 17 14.78 -2.17 11.41
C LYS A 17 13.33 -1.87 11.83
N ARG A 18 12.64 -2.87 12.36
CA ARG A 18 11.39 -2.65 13.08
C ARG A 18 11.66 -1.95 14.40
N GLU A 19 10.77 -1.03 14.74
CA GLU A 19 10.77 -0.30 15.99
C GLU A 19 9.42 -0.47 16.69
N GLU A 20 9.43 -0.42 18.02
CA GLU A 20 8.20 -0.23 18.78
C GLU A 20 7.77 1.22 18.65
N PHE A 21 6.53 1.43 18.20
CA PHE A 21 5.96 2.75 18.04
C PHE A 21 4.53 2.75 18.55
N ASP A 22 4.21 3.67 19.45
CA ASP A 22 2.86 3.85 19.94
C ASP A 22 2.02 4.60 18.91
N LYS A 23 1.15 3.85 18.22
CA LYS A 23 0.31 4.40 17.16
C LYS A 23 -0.92 5.13 17.67
N ARG A 24 -1.23 5.15 18.97
CA ARG A 24 -2.51 5.69 19.50
C ARG A 24 -2.85 7.09 18.97
N GLU A 25 -1.87 7.98 18.95
CA GLU A 25 -2.02 9.37 18.49
C GLU A 25 -1.76 9.58 17.00
N LEU A 26 -1.37 8.53 16.26
CA LEU A 26 -1.11 8.62 14.81
C LEU A 26 -2.40 8.36 14.03
N PRO A 27 -2.93 9.29 13.23
CA PRO A 27 -4.12 9.03 12.39
C PRO A 27 -3.98 7.78 11.52
N GLU A 28 -5.06 7.01 11.36
CA GLU A 28 -5.05 5.74 10.60
C GLU A 28 -4.70 5.95 9.11
N ILE A 29 -4.92 7.14 8.57
CA ILE A 29 -4.51 7.49 7.20
C ILE A 29 -2.99 7.45 7.02
N TYR A 30 -2.21 7.57 8.09
CA TYR A 30 -0.75 7.45 8.08
C TYR A 30 -0.24 6.08 8.53
N ARG A 31 -1.15 5.13 8.77
CA ARG A 31 -0.84 3.75 9.14
C ARG A 31 -1.06 2.84 7.95
N TRP A 32 -0.03 2.06 7.63
CA TRP A 32 0.00 1.18 6.48
C TRP A 32 0.45 -0.21 6.93
N GLN A 33 0.08 -1.23 6.15
CA GLN A 33 0.61 -2.58 6.29
C GLN A 33 1.29 -2.96 4.98
N MET A 34 2.40 -3.68 5.08
CA MET A 34 3.13 -4.18 3.92
C MET A 34 3.41 -5.68 4.07
N ASN A 35 3.25 -6.41 2.97
CA ASN A 35 3.60 -7.81 2.90
C ASN A 35 4.22 -8.16 1.54
N HIS A 36 4.96 -9.26 1.51
CA HIS A 36 5.46 -9.86 0.29
C HIS A 36 4.41 -10.77 -0.34
N PHE A 37 4.45 -10.87 -1.66
CA PHE A 37 3.81 -11.92 -2.45
C PHE A 37 4.79 -12.39 -3.53
N THR A 38 4.49 -13.51 -4.15
CA THR A 38 5.29 -14.04 -5.26
C THR A 38 4.37 -14.22 -6.46
N PHE A 39 4.84 -13.81 -7.63
CA PHE A 39 4.17 -13.99 -8.91
C PHE A 39 5.13 -14.64 -9.90
N GLY A 40 4.83 -15.86 -10.34
CA GLY A 40 5.80 -16.71 -11.03
C GLY A 40 7.03 -16.93 -10.16
N ASP A 41 8.21 -16.61 -10.69
CA ASP A 41 9.50 -16.68 -9.97
C ASP A 41 9.97 -15.33 -9.40
N ARG A 42 9.08 -14.32 -9.37
CA ARG A 42 9.43 -12.95 -8.96
C ARG A 42 8.69 -12.52 -7.70
N ASP A 43 9.41 -11.88 -6.79
CA ASP A 43 8.82 -11.30 -5.59
C ASP A 43 8.21 -9.93 -5.88
N GLY A 44 7.16 -9.63 -5.13
CA GLY A 44 6.49 -8.34 -5.13
C GLY A 44 6.09 -7.91 -3.72
N LEU A 45 5.77 -6.63 -3.58
CA LEU A 45 5.27 -6.06 -2.33
C LEU A 45 3.86 -5.51 -2.54
N ILE A 46 3.00 -5.78 -1.57
CA ILE A 46 1.70 -5.12 -1.43
C ILE A 46 1.78 -4.21 -0.21
N LEU A 47 1.48 -2.93 -0.40
CA LEU A 47 1.21 -1.95 0.65
C LEU A 47 -0.27 -1.65 0.67
N MET A 48 -0.85 -1.54 1.86
CA MET A 48 -2.25 -1.15 2.02
C MET A 48 -2.43 -0.21 3.19
N ASN A 49 -3.20 0.87 2.98
CA ASN A 49 -3.55 1.84 4.00
C ASN A 49 -4.62 1.28 4.96
N ASP A 50 -4.46 1.53 6.26
CA ASP A 50 -5.37 1.01 7.28
C ASP A 50 -6.77 1.64 7.22
N ARG A 51 -6.85 2.94 6.94
CA ARG A 51 -8.11 3.70 6.92
C ARG A 51 -8.91 3.45 5.64
N THR A 52 -8.23 3.49 4.50
CA THR A 52 -8.85 3.63 3.17
C THR A 52 -8.70 2.39 2.30
N ALA A 53 -7.90 1.41 2.72
CA ALA A 53 -7.46 0.29 1.87
C ALA A 53 -6.77 0.73 0.56
N LEU A 54 -6.29 1.97 0.47
CA LEU A 54 -5.48 2.42 -0.66
C LEU A 54 -4.29 1.48 -0.81
N THR A 55 -4.17 0.87 -1.99
CA THR A 55 -3.28 -0.26 -2.24
C THR A 55 -2.20 0.13 -3.24
N LEU A 56 -0.96 -0.23 -2.93
CA LEU A 56 0.18 -0.10 -3.84
C LEU A 56 0.78 -1.49 -4.05
N ILE A 57 0.79 -1.96 -5.30
CA ILE A 57 1.45 -3.19 -5.73
C ILE A 57 2.77 -2.83 -6.42
N LEU A 58 3.86 -3.41 -5.94
CA LEU A 58 5.18 -3.32 -6.54
C LEU A 58 5.57 -4.70 -7.07
N PHE A 59 5.86 -4.78 -8.37
CA PHE A 59 6.28 -5.99 -9.04
C PHE A 59 7.80 -6.02 -9.24
N GLY A 60 8.40 -7.20 -9.08
CA GLY A 60 9.76 -7.52 -9.53
C GLY A 60 10.82 -6.57 -9.00
N LEU A 61 10.82 -6.32 -7.69
CA LEU A 61 11.86 -5.53 -7.06
C LEU A 61 13.21 -6.26 -7.12
N GLU A 62 14.22 -5.59 -7.66
CA GLU A 62 15.61 -6.05 -7.66
C GLU A 62 16.26 -5.80 -6.28
N GLU A 63 17.34 -6.53 -5.99
CA GLU A 63 18.07 -6.44 -4.71
C GLU A 63 18.47 -4.99 -4.36
N GLN A 64 18.97 -4.22 -5.34
CA GLN A 64 19.34 -2.80 -5.17
C GLN A 64 18.15 -1.91 -4.79
N GLN A 65 16.94 -2.28 -5.21
CA GLN A 65 15.71 -1.56 -4.86
C GLN A 65 15.29 -1.86 -3.42
N TYR A 66 15.58 -3.06 -2.90
CA TYR A 66 15.39 -3.37 -1.48
C TYR A 66 16.34 -2.56 -0.59
N GLU A 67 17.59 -2.32 -1.01
CA GLU A 67 18.55 -1.49 -0.27
C GLU A 67 18.08 -0.02 -0.11
N ASN A 68 17.25 0.46 -1.04
CA ASN A 68 16.71 1.83 -1.07
C ASN A 68 15.17 1.84 -0.99
N ILE A 69 14.60 0.87 -0.25
CA ILE A 69 13.17 0.61 -0.27
C ILE A 69 12.33 1.82 0.18
N ASP A 70 12.83 2.67 1.08
CA ASP A 70 12.16 3.90 1.51
C ASP A 70 11.93 4.87 0.35
N ASN A 71 12.93 5.04 -0.52
CA ASN A 71 12.86 5.86 -1.70
C ASN A 71 11.96 5.24 -2.77
N VAL A 72 12.02 3.91 -2.95
CA VAL A 72 11.14 3.17 -3.86
C VAL A 72 9.69 3.34 -3.43
N LEU A 73 9.36 3.09 -2.17
CA LEU A 73 8.00 3.23 -1.63
C LEU A 73 7.47 4.65 -1.81
N ARG A 74 8.28 5.68 -1.52
CA ARG A 74 7.87 7.08 -1.70
C ARG A 74 7.66 7.45 -3.17
N GLY A 75 8.56 7.00 -4.04
CA GLY A 75 8.47 7.24 -5.49
C GLY A 75 7.23 6.59 -6.09
N SER A 76 6.99 5.32 -5.76
CA SER A 76 5.83 4.57 -6.24
C SER A 76 4.52 5.07 -5.66
N LEU A 77 4.49 5.47 -4.38
CA LEU A 77 3.31 6.12 -3.78
C LEU A 77 2.99 7.43 -4.50
N LYS A 78 4.00 8.23 -4.85
CA LYS A 78 3.80 9.45 -5.63
C LYS A 78 3.18 9.15 -7.00
N GLN A 79 3.69 8.14 -7.71
CA GLN A 79 3.13 7.72 -9.00
C GLN A 79 1.68 7.23 -8.86
N LEU A 80 1.39 6.43 -7.83
CA LEU A 80 0.04 5.99 -7.50
C LEU A 80 -0.89 7.17 -7.27
N LEU A 81 -0.50 8.13 -6.43
CA LEU A 81 -1.33 9.30 -6.16
C LEU A 81 -1.52 10.19 -7.40
N GLN A 82 -0.54 10.23 -8.31
CA GLN A 82 -0.66 10.99 -9.56
C GLN A 82 -1.63 10.34 -10.57
N MET A 83 -1.77 9.01 -10.57
CA MET A 83 -2.69 8.32 -11.48
C MET A 83 -4.14 8.32 -10.99
N LEU A 84 -4.38 8.46 -9.69
CA LEU A 84 -5.71 8.44 -9.08
C LEU A 84 -6.36 9.83 -9.05
N ASP A 85 -7.69 9.84 -9.13
CA ASP A 85 -8.51 11.06 -8.98
C ASP A 85 -8.60 11.49 -7.51
N VAL A 86 -7.55 12.16 -7.06
CA VAL A 86 -7.37 12.67 -5.70
C VAL A 86 -6.99 14.15 -5.79
N LYS A 87 -7.46 14.99 -4.85
CA LYS A 87 -7.08 16.41 -4.83
C LYS A 87 -5.59 16.57 -4.49
N GLU A 88 -4.91 17.52 -5.13
CA GLU A 88 -3.47 17.75 -4.94
C GLU A 88 -3.07 18.03 -3.48
N GLU A 89 -3.95 18.66 -2.69
CA GLU A 89 -3.72 18.91 -1.27
C GLU A 89 -3.66 17.61 -0.44
N TYR A 90 -4.50 16.62 -0.77
CA TYR A 90 -4.50 15.30 -0.11
C TYR A 90 -3.26 14.50 -0.51
N LYS A 91 -2.88 14.56 -1.79
CA LYS A 91 -1.64 13.94 -2.28
C LYS A 91 -0.43 14.52 -1.56
N LYS A 92 -0.37 15.84 -1.44
CA LYS A 92 0.73 16.55 -0.77
C LYS A 92 0.83 16.13 0.70
N ASP A 93 -0.30 16.08 1.41
CA ASP A 93 -0.32 15.67 2.81
C ASP A 93 0.22 14.24 3.01
N LEU A 94 -0.27 13.27 2.24
CA LEU A 94 0.24 11.90 2.27
C LEU A 94 1.73 11.83 1.94
N LEU A 95 2.18 12.53 0.89
CA LEU A 95 3.57 12.53 0.47
C LEU A 95 4.50 13.19 1.50
N ASP A 96 4.07 14.28 2.13
CA ASP A 96 4.82 14.95 3.19
C ASP A 96 4.97 14.03 4.40
N HIS A 97 3.91 13.29 4.77
CA HIS A 97 3.97 12.32 5.85
C HIS A 97 4.80 11.07 5.49
N SER A 98 4.87 10.68 4.22
CA SER A 98 5.68 9.54 3.74
C SER A 98 7.19 9.78 3.77
N LYS A 99 7.65 11.03 3.95
CA LYS A 99 9.09 11.38 4.02
C LYS A 99 9.81 10.71 5.19
N LYS A 100 9.08 10.31 6.23
CA LYS A 100 9.61 9.56 7.37
C LYS A 100 8.76 8.30 7.57
N VAL A 101 9.37 7.14 7.36
CA VAL A 101 8.77 5.82 7.53
C VAL A 101 9.37 5.14 8.74
N ILE A 102 8.52 4.56 9.58
CA ILE A 102 8.92 3.68 10.68
C ILE A 102 8.34 2.29 10.42
N LEU A 103 9.19 1.27 10.39
CA LEU A 103 8.71 -0.11 10.33
C LEU A 103 8.24 -0.54 11.71
N THR A 104 7.07 -1.17 11.76
CA THR A 104 6.45 -1.65 13.00
C THR A 104 6.00 -3.10 12.82
N LYS A 105 5.55 -3.73 13.90
CA LYS A 105 4.85 -5.01 13.78
C LYS A 105 3.49 -4.79 13.10
N THR A 106 3.07 -5.74 12.27
CA THR A 106 1.69 -5.79 11.77
C THR A 106 0.70 -5.91 12.92
N ASP A 107 -0.31 -5.06 12.92
CA ASP A 107 -1.28 -4.94 14.01
C ASP A 107 -2.73 -4.78 13.53
N ASN A 108 -2.96 -4.50 12.25
CA ASN A 108 -4.30 -4.33 11.70
C ASN A 108 -4.81 -5.59 10.99
N ARG A 109 -5.54 -6.45 11.71
CA ARG A 109 -6.12 -7.69 11.16
C ARG A 109 -7.11 -7.44 10.02
N ARG A 110 -7.80 -6.29 10.02
CA ARG A 110 -8.75 -5.93 8.96
C ARG A 110 -8.01 -5.66 7.66
N THR A 111 -6.98 -4.83 7.70
CA THR A 111 -6.10 -4.55 6.55
C THR A 111 -5.43 -5.82 6.04
N LEU A 112 -4.90 -6.67 6.93
CA LEU A 112 -4.34 -7.96 6.53
C LEU A 112 -5.35 -8.88 5.84
N GLY A 113 -6.62 -8.84 6.25
CA GLY A 113 -7.71 -9.56 5.58
C GLY A 113 -7.97 -9.03 4.17
N ARG A 114 -8.05 -7.71 4.01
CA ARG A 114 -8.20 -7.04 2.71
C ARG A 114 -7.02 -7.30 1.77
N MET A 115 -5.79 -7.31 2.28
CA MET A 115 -4.60 -7.65 1.48
C MET A 115 -4.69 -9.07 0.94
N LYS A 116 -5.11 -10.04 1.77
CA LYS A 116 -5.32 -11.42 1.30
C LYS A 116 -6.39 -11.50 0.22
N GLU A 117 -7.47 -10.76 0.35
CA GLU A 117 -8.49 -10.66 -0.69
C GLU A 117 -7.93 -10.04 -1.98
N SER A 118 -7.18 -8.94 -1.87
CA SER A 118 -6.55 -8.25 -3.01
C SER A 118 -5.57 -9.17 -3.74
N LEU A 119 -4.77 -9.94 -3.01
CA LEU A 119 -3.84 -10.90 -3.60
C LEU A 119 -4.57 -12.03 -4.36
N LYS A 120 -5.74 -12.47 -3.91
CA LYS A 120 -6.55 -13.45 -4.69
C LYS A 120 -7.06 -12.87 -5.99
N PHE A 121 -7.49 -11.61 -5.99
CA PHE A 121 -7.87 -10.93 -7.23
C PHE A 121 -6.66 -10.75 -8.15
N LEU A 122 -5.51 -10.34 -7.59
CA LEU A 122 -4.26 -10.25 -8.34
C LEU A 122 -3.93 -11.59 -9.02
N GLU A 123 -3.96 -12.70 -8.28
CA GLU A 123 -3.75 -14.05 -8.81
C GLU A 123 -4.70 -14.35 -9.98
N ALA A 124 -5.99 -14.03 -9.86
CA ALA A 124 -6.96 -14.24 -10.94
C ALA A 124 -6.71 -13.33 -12.16
N PHE A 125 -6.27 -12.09 -11.95
CA PHE A 125 -5.91 -11.17 -13.05
C PHE A 125 -4.67 -11.58 -13.82
N THR A 126 -3.81 -12.38 -13.20
CA THR A 126 -2.50 -12.73 -13.74
C THR A 126 -2.36 -14.22 -14.06
N GLU A 127 -3.43 -15.03 -13.89
CA GLU A 127 -3.42 -16.49 -14.05
C GLU A 127 -2.81 -16.96 -15.38
N ASP A 128 -3.14 -16.29 -16.48
CA ASP A 128 -2.66 -16.63 -17.83
C ASP A 128 -1.64 -15.61 -18.39
N LYS A 129 -1.07 -14.76 -17.53
CA LYS A 129 -0.12 -13.73 -17.94
C LYS A 129 1.29 -14.11 -17.54
N SER A 130 2.26 -13.85 -18.41
CA SER A 130 3.67 -13.76 -18.02
C SER A 130 3.94 -12.42 -17.33
N TYR A 131 5.09 -12.32 -16.66
CA TYR A 131 5.49 -11.08 -15.98
C TYR A 131 5.53 -9.87 -16.91
N ASP A 132 6.03 -10.05 -18.13
CA ASP A 132 6.19 -8.97 -19.11
C ASP A 132 4.84 -8.48 -19.68
N GLU A 133 3.76 -9.24 -19.44
CA GLU A 133 2.38 -8.90 -19.82
C GLU A 133 1.62 -8.18 -18.70
N ILE A 134 2.21 -8.03 -17.51
CA ILE A 134 1.59 -7.31 -16.40
C ILE A 134 1.81 -5.81 -16.58
N ASP A 135 0.72 -5.08 -16.79
CA ASP A 135 0.70 -3.64 -16.62
C ASP A 135 0.49 -3.30 -15.12
N ALA A 136 1.59 -2.98 -14.44
CA ALA A 136 1.58 -2.60 -13.04
C ALA A 136 0.77 -1.32 -12.77
N VAL A 137 0.69 -0.40 -13.74
CA VAL A 137 -0.09 0.84 -13.62
C VAL A 137 -1.57 0.53 -13.70
N GLU A 138 -1.99 -0.28 -14.68
CA GLU A 138 -3.38 -0.75 -14.79
C GLU A 138 -3.81 -1.51 -13.54
N MET A 139 -2.98 -2.42 -13.04
CA MET A 139 -3.25 -3.17 -11.82
C MET A 139 -3.46 -2.26 -10.60
N ASN A 140 -2.54 -1.32 -10.40
CA ASN A 140 -2.64 -0.37 -9.29
C ASN A 140 -3.87 0.53 -9.41
N ARG A 141 -4.23 0.95 -10.63
CA ARG A 141 -5.47 1.71 -10.87
C ARG A 141 -6.69 0.86 -10.50
N TRP A 142 -6.80 -0.34 -11.05
CA TRP A 142 -7.92 -1.26 -10.80
C TRP A 142 -8.12 -1.56 -9.31
N MET A 143 -7.03 -1.84 -8.59
CA MET A 143 -7.07 -2.12 -7.14
C MET A 143 -7.65 -0.97 -6.31
N ASN A 144 -7.59 0.27 -6.80
CA ASN A 144 -8.04 1.45 -6.06
C ASN A 144 -9.35 2.05 -6.58
N GLU A 145 -9.67 1.84 -7.86
CA GLU A 145 -10.86 2.40 -8.52
C GLU A 145 -12.00 1.38 -8.63
N GLU A 146 -11.70 0.07 -8.69
CA GLU A 146 -12.68 -0.98 -9.00
C GLU A 146 -12.84 -2.03 -7.89
N MET A 147 -11.85 -2.17 -7.00
CA MET A 147 -11.95 -3.11 -5.90
C MET A 147 -12.86 -2.59 -4.78
N ILE A 148 -13.88 -3.36 -4.41
CA ILE A 148 -14.83 -3.02 -3.35
C ILE A 148 -14.52 -3.81 -2.09
N PHE A 149 -14.44 -3.13 -0.95
CA PHE A 149 -14.32 -3.79 0.34
C PHE A 149 -15.59 -3.62 1.18
N SER A 150 -16.21 -4.74 1.57
CA SER A 150 -17.36 -4.73 2.50
C SER A 150 -17.03 -4.07 3.84
N THR A 151 -15.78 -4.19 4.28
CA THR A 151 -15.25 -3.56 5.49
C THR A 151 -15.01 -2.05 5.35
N LEU A 152 -15.24 -1.47 4.16
CA LEU A 152 -15.30 -0.04 3.87
C LEU A 152 -16.71 0.37 3.41
N GLU A 153 -17.75 -0.21 4.00
CA GLU A 153 -19.14 0.11 3.65
C GLU A 153 -19.47 -0.09 2.15
N ASN A 154 -18.80 -1.05 1.51
CA ASN A 154 -18.92 -1.36 0.09
C ASN A 154 -18.52 -0.20 -0.84
N THR A 155 -17.41 0.48 -0.51
CA THR A 155 -16.80 1.50 -1.38
C THR A 155 -15.41 1.07 -1.87
N TYR A 156 -14.90 1.83 -2.84
CA TYR A 156 -13.57 1.68 -3.42
C TYR A 156 -12.53 2.53 -2.65
N PRO A 157 -11.26 2.11 -2.61
CA PRO A 157 -10.22 2.81 -1.86
C PRO A 157 -10.06 4.30 -2.19
N VAL A 158 -10.06 4.68 -3.48
CA VAL A 158 -9.90 6.08 -3.88
C VAL A 158 -11.05 6.96 -3.39
N LYS A 159 -12.27 6.40 -3.37
CA LYS A 159 -13.46 7.11 -2.89
C LYS A 159 -13.43 7.28 -1.38
N GLU A 160 -13.00 6.26 -0.63
CA GLU A 160 -12.82 6.37 0.81
C GLU A 160 -11.72 7.38 1.17
N LEU A 161 -10.65 7.44 0.38
CA LEU A 161 -9.58 8.43 0.56
C LEU A 161 -10.11 9.86 0.44
N ASN A 162 -10.83 10.15 -0.65
CA ASN A 162 -11.40 11.49 -0.85
C ASN A 162 -12.40 11.83 0.27
N HIS A 163 -13.28 10.89 0.62
CA HIS A 163 -14.25 11.07 1.71
C HIS A 163 -13.60 11.32 3.08
N TYR A 164 -12.48 10.65 3.38
CA TYR A 164 -11.73 10.88 4.60
C TYR A 164 -11.28 12.34 4.70
N TYR A 165 -10.60 12.86 3.68
CA TYR A 165 -10.12 14.24 3.70
C TYR A 165 -11.23 15.28 3.61
N GLU A 166 -12.32 15.00 2.89
CA GLU A 166 -13.47 15.90 2.82
C GLU A 166 -14.13 16.09 4.19
N LYS A 167 -14.16 15.04 5.02
CA LYS A 167 -14.69 15.14 6.40
C LYS A 167 -13.74 15.84 7.38
N GLU A 168 -12.43 15.69 7.21
CA GLU A 168 -11.44 16.37 8.07
C GLU A 168 -11.36 17.88 7.79
N HIS A 169 -11.79 18.33 6.60
CA HIS A 169 -11.80 19.73 6.18
C HIS A 169 -13.21 20.36 6.11
N ALA A 170 -14.26 19.66 6.55
CA ALA A 170 -15.63 20.15 6.65
C ALA A 170 -15.92 20.78 8.02
#